data_AF-A0A2V9D6W0-F1
#
_entry.id   AF-A0A2V9D6W0-F1
#
_cell.length_a   1.000
_cell.length_b   1.000
_cell.length_c   1.000
_cell.angle_alpha   90.00
_cell.angle_beta   90.00
_cell.angle_gamma   90.00
#
_symmetry.space_group_name_H-M   'P 1'
#
loop_
_entity.id
_entity.type
_entity.pdbx_description
1 polymer ?
#
loop_
_entity_poly.entity_id
_entity_poly.type
_entity_poly.pdbx_seq_one_letter_code
_entity_poly.pdbx_strand_id
1 'polypeptide(L)'
;MTSSFSRPALSQLRQRRQGSPTRAAFPPPAPRPDKKRELQRRAKSETQPGAGAVREGTLHHVGFVVASIAQMGKEFAQSLEAEWKGEIIHDPLQQARVTFMRCGRPDSPAMELLEPETEKSPLQKFLVKGGGLHHICYEVASLYEQLEYCRSVGSLIVKQPLPAAAFGGRRIAWVYTKQRLLVEYLER
;
A
#
# COMPACT_ATOMS: atom_id res chain seq x y z
N MET A 1 -44.36 50.86 60.75
CA MET A 1 -45.20 51.60 59.79
C MET A 1 -46.02 50.58 59.01
N THR A 2 -47.34 50.59 59.27
CA THR A 2 -48.49 50.35 58.35
C THR A 2 -48.53 49.04 57.52
N SER A 3 -49.35 48.03 57.90
CA SER A 3 -50.82 47.83 57.67
C SER A 3 -51.10 47.11 56.33
N SER A 4 -51.55 45.84 56.30
CA SER A 4 -52.92 45.31 56.47
C SER A 4 -53.78 45.31 55.19
N PHE A 5 -54.67 44.30 55.13
CA PHE A 5 -55.85 44.09 54.27
C PHE A 5 -55.61 43.49 52.87
N SER A 6 -56.54 42.76 52.25
CA SER A 6 -57.62 41.81 52.60
C SER A 6 -58.16 41.32 51.23
N ARG A 7 -58.84 40.17 51.17
CA ARG A 7 -59.48 39.54 49.97
C ARG A 7 -60.62 40.43 49.38
N PRO A 8 -61.44 40.04 48.35
CA PRO A 8 -61.49 38.90 47.38
C PRO A 8 -61.84 39.35 45.91
N ALA A 9 -62.10 38.43 44.96
CA ALA A 9 -63.32 38.40 44.11
C ALA A 9 -63.26 37.37 42.95
N LEU A 10 -64.46 36.84 42.64
CA LEU A 10 -64.84 35.84 41.64
C LEU A 10 -65.27 36.48 40.30
N SER A 11 -65.42 35.61 39.28
CA SER A 11 -66.28 35.75 38.08
C SER A 11 -65.64 36.52 36.91
N GLN A 12 -65.78 36.21 35.62
CA GLN A 12 -66.70 35.40 34.79
C GLN A 12 -65.83 34.85 33.61
N LEU A 13 -66.20 33.93 32.70
CA LEU A 13 -67.41 33.89 31.89
C LEU A 13 -67.37 32.68 30.92
N ARG A 14 -68.52 32.01 30.79
CA ARG A 14 -69.12 31.32 29.63
C ARG A 14 -68.59 29.99 29.07
N GLN A 15 -69.50 29.03 29.23
CA GLN A 15 -69.79 27.82 28.45
C GLN A 15 -69.78 28.02 26.92
N ARG A 16 -69.39 26.97 26.17
CA ARG A 16 -70.22 26.38 25.10
C ARG A 16 -69.72 24.98 24.71
N ARG A 17 -70.70 24.17 24.30
CA ARG A 17 -70.68 22.71 24.11
C ARG A 17 -70.10 22.27 22.74
N GLN A 18 -69.89 20.95 22.66
CA GLN A 18 -70.03 20.03 21.52
C GLN A 18 -68.77 19.69 20.71
N GLY A 19 -68.56 18.37 20.57
CA GLY A 19 -67.62 17.75 19.63
C GLY A 19 -66.91 16.54 20.25
N SER A 20 -67.53 15.37 20.20
CA SER A 20 -66.82 14.09 20.41
C SER A 20 -65.87 13.84 19.23
N PRO A 21 -64.54 13.71 19.43
CA PRO A 21 -63.66 13.38 18.32
C PRO A 21 -63.60 11.85 18.15
N THR A 22 -63.97 11.44 16.96
CA THR A 22 -63.82 10.10 16.38
C THR A 22 -62.41 9.56 16.62
N ARG A 23 -62.29 8.32 17.10
CA ARG A 23 -61.02 7.64 17.32
C ARG A 23 -60.30 7.48 15.98
N ALA A 24 -59.28 8.29 15.73
CA ALA A 24 -58.45 8.19 14.53
C ALA A 24 -57.77 6.82 14.50
N ALA A 25 -57.96 6.08 13.41
CA ALA A 25 -57.25 4.83 13.16
C ALA A 25 -55.76 5.15 12.98
N PHE A 26 -54.90 4.49 13.77
CA PHE A 26 -53.45 4.57 13.57
C PHE A 26 -53.10 3.99 12.19
N PRO A 27 -52.25 4.65 11.39
CA PRO A 27 -51.76 4.07 10.15
C PRO A 27 -50.93 2.81 10.45
N PRO A 28 -50.94 1.81 9.57
CA PRO A 28 -50.13 0.60 9.75
C PRO A 28 -48.64 0.98 9.82
N PRO A 29 -47.83 0.25 10.62
CA PRO A 29 -46.40 0.51 10.73
C PRO A 29 -45.74 0.38 9.36
N ALA A 30 -44.78 1.27 9.08
CA ALA A 30 -44.03 1.25 7.84
C ALA A 30 -43.40 -0.14 7.60
N PRO A 31 -43.37 -0.61 6.34
CA PRO A 31 -42.76 -1.89 6.01
C PRO A 31 -41.29 -1.88 6.45
N ARG A 32 -40.87 -2.96 7.12
CA ARG A 32 -39.48 -3.11 7.57
C ARG A 32 -38.56 -3.09 6.34
N PRO A 33 -37.40 -2.40 6.40
CA PRO A 33 -36.48 -2.34 5.28
C PRO A 33 -36.06 -3.76 4.88
N ASP A 34 -36.16 -4.04 3.59
CA ASP A 34 -35.78 -5.33 3.01
C ASP A 34 -34.26 -5.50 3.11
N LYS A 35 -33.83 -6.27 4.10
CA LYS A 35 -32.42 -6.58 4.37
C LYS A 35 -31.73 -7.13 3.12
N LYS A 36 -32.44 -7.86 2.25
CA LYS A 36 -31.87 -8.43 1.02
C LYS A 36 -31.55 -7.33 0.01
N ARG A 37 -32.39 -6.30 -0.07
CA ARG A 37 -32.20 -5.11 -0.90
C ARG A 37 -31.11 -4.19 -0.38
N GLU A 38 -30.93 -4.12 0.95
CA GLU A 38 -29.82 -3.39 1.59
C GLU A 38 -28.47 -4.11 1.39
N LEU A 39 -28.41 -5.43 1.57
CA LEU A 39 -27.22 -6.24 1.25
C LEU A 39 -26.85 -6.14 -0.23
N GLN A 40 -27.82 -6.16 -1.15
CA GLN A 40 -27.58 -5.96 -2.59
C GLN A 40 -27.11 -4.55 -2.93
N ARG A 41 -27.53 -3.52 -2.18
CA ARG A 41 -27.02 -2.15 -2.32
C ARG A 41 -25.59 -2.03 -1.81
N ARG A 42 -25.25 -2.68 -0.69
CA ARG A 42 -23.87 -2.74 -0.17
C ARG A 42 -22.94 -3.52 -1.09
N ALA A 43 -23.40 -4.63 -1.66
CA ALA A 43 -22.67 -5.41 -2.66
C ALA A 43 -22.51 -4.68 -4.02
N LYS A 44 -23.37 -3.69 -4.32
CA LYS A 44 -23.24 -2.80 -5.48
C LYS A 44 -22.49 -1.50 -5.18
N SER A 45 -22.25 -1.17 -3.91
CA SER A 45 -21.46 -0.02 -3.47
C SER A 45 -20.00 -0.38 -3.17
N GLU A 46 -19.62 -1.65 -3.33
CA GLU A 46 -18.22 -2.00 -3.58
C GLU A 46 -17.87 -1.52 -4.99
N THR A 47 -17.69 -0.21 -5.10
CA THR A 47 -16.90 0.38 -6.17
C THR A 47 -15.61 -0.41 -6.24
N GLN A 48 -15.44 -1.15 -7.34
CA GLN A 48 -14.12 -1.46 -7.88
C GLN A 48 -13.23 -0.24 -7.61
N PRO A 49 -12.05 -0.38 -6.98
CA PRO A 49 -11.15 0.76 -6.87
C PRO A 49 -11.02 1.30 -8.28
N GLY A 50 -11.54 2.52 -8.48
CA GLY A 50 -11.59 3.14 -9.80
C GLY A 50 -10.20 3.02 -10.39
N ALA A 51 -10.11 2.71 -11.68
CA ALA A 51 -8.84 2.63 -12.40
C ALA A 51 -8.04 3.91 -12.11
N GLY A 52 -7.21 3.85 -11.09
CA GLY A 52 -6.41 4.98 -10.63
C GLY A 52 -5.47 5.30 -11.77
N ALA A 53 -5.16 6.58 -11.94
CA ALA A 53 -4.08 7.00 -12.83
C ALA A 53 -2.89 6.04 -12.63
N VAL A 54 -2.36 5.51 -13.75
CA VAL A 54 -1.18 4.66 -13.71
C VAL A 54 -0.11 5.46 -12.98
N ARG A 55 0.29 4.99 -11.80
CA ARG A 55 1.32 5.67 -11.01
C ARG A 55 2.63 5.57 -11.77
N GLU A 56 3.34 6.68 -11.90
CA GLU A 56 4.62 6.72 -12.59
C GLU A 56 5.66 5.89 -11.82
N GLY A 57 5.97 4.73 -12.35
CA GLY A 57 7.10 3.91 -11.93
C GLY A 57 7.98 3.61 -13.15
N THR A 58 9.28 3.77 -13.00
CA THR A 58 10.25 3.44 -14.05
C THR A 58 10.98 2.16 -13.66
N LEU A 59 11.10 1.20 -14.58
CA LEU A 59 11.91 0.01 -14.33
C LEU A 59 13.37 0.45 -14.13
N HIS A 60 13.89 0.25 -12.93
CA HIS A 60 15.23 0.70 -12.56
C HIS A 60 16.27 -0.39 -12.79
N HIS A 61 16.00 -1.60 -12.31
CA HIS A 61 16.93 -2.72 -12.46
C HIS A 61 16.24 -4.08 -12.35
N VAL A 62 16.96 -5.11 -12.79
CA VAL A 62 16.62 -6.52 -12.64
C VAL A 62 17.70 -7.19 -11.81
N GLY A 63 17.33 -7.78 -10.67
CA GLY A 63 18.28 -8.34 -9.71
C GLY A 63 18.45 -9.84 -9.81
N PHE A 64 19.70 -10.30 -9.85
CA PHE A 64 20.11 -11.70 -9.87
C PHE A 64 20.94 -12.03 -8.63
N VAL A 65 20.55 -13.07 -7.90
CA VAL A 65 21.34 -13.57 -6.78
C VAL A 65 22.41 -14.53 -7.28
N VAL A 66 23.65 -14.30 -6.88
CA VAL A 66 24.83 -15.03 -7.34
C VAL A 66 25.70 -15.46 -6.18
N ALA A 67 26.49 -16.52 -6.39
CA ALA A 67 27.40 -17.02 -5.37
C ALA A 67 28.63 -16.11 -5.18
N SER A 68 29.14 -15.53 -6.26
CA SER A 68 30.27 -14.61 -6.21
C SER A 68 30.27 -13.62 -7.37
N ILE A 69 30.08 -12.34 -7.07
CA ILE A 69 30.20 -11.24 -8.04
C ILE A 69 31.61 -11.19 -8.61
N ALA A 70 32.63 -11.36 -7.75
CA ALA A 70 34.03 -11.31 -8.16
C ALA A 70 34.38 -12.38 -9.19
N GLN A 71 33.78 -13.58 -9.09
CA GLN A 71 34.07 -14.68 -10.02
C GLN A 71 33.30 -14.58 -11.34
N MET A 72 32.06 -14.10 -11.34
CA MET A 72 31.22 -14.14 -12.54
C MET A 72 30.90 -12.79 -13.19
N GLY A 73 31.09 -11.67 -12.48
CA GLY A 73 30.62 -10.35 -12.92
C GLY A 73 31.16 -9.95 -14.30
N LYS A 74 32.42 -10.26 -14.59
CA LYS A 74 33.06 -9.95 -15.87
C LYS A 74 32.44 -10.75 -17.02
N GLU A 75 32.32 -12.06 -16.84
CA GLU A 75 31.79 -12.97 -17.85
C GLU A 75 30.31 -12.71 -18.12
N PHE A 76 29.54 -12.39 -17.07
CA PHE A 76 28.14 -12.02 -17.21
C PHE A 76 27.96 -10.67 -17.93
N ALA A 77 28.80 -9.67 -17.63
CA ALA A 77 28.76 -8.41 -18.37
C ALA A 77 29.10 -8.64 -19.86
N GLN A 78 30.08 -9.49 -20.16
CA GLN A 78 30.45 -9.83 -21.53
C GLN A 78 29.34 -10.55 -22.30
N SER A 79 28.60 -11.46 -21.66
CA SER A 79 27.51 -12.20 -22.32
C SER A 79 26.33 -11.32 -22.71
N LEU A 80 26.19 -10.16 -22.07
CA LEU A 80 25.15 -9.18 -22.34
C LEU A 80 25.63 -7.96 -23.13
N GLU A 81 26.91 -7.92 -23.50
CA GLU A 81 27.57 -6.71 -24.04
C GLU A 81 27.32 -5.47 -23.16
N ALA A 82 27.35 -5.67 -21.84
CA ALA A 82 27.09 -4.65 -20.84
C ALA A 82 28.36 -3.92 -20.39
N GLU A 83 28.23 -2.62 -20.12
CA GLU A 83 29.26 -1.87 -19.41
C GLU A 83 29.22 -2.24 -17.92
N TRP A 84 30.37 -2.71 -17.39
CA TRP A 84 30.56 -2.99 -15.98
C TRP A 84 31.83 -2.30 -15.46
N LYS A 85 31.68 -1.50 -14.41
CA LYS A 85 32.78 -0.73 -13.80
C LYS A 85 33.61 -1.51 -12.78
N GLY A 86 33.22 -2.74 -12.45
CA GLY A 86 33.90 -3.56 -11.44
C GLY A 86 33.62 -3.15 -9.98
N GLU A 87 32.78 -2.14 -9.77
CA GLU A 87 32.47 -1.63 -8.42
C GLU A 87 31.55 -2.59 -7.67
N ILE A 88 32.00 -3.04 -6.50
CA ILE A 88 31.20 -3.87 -5.59
C ILE A 88 30.88 -3.04 -4.36
N ILE A 89 29.60 -2.73 -4.18
CA ILE A 89 29.08 -1.93 -3.07
C ILE A 89 28.67 -2.88 -1.95
N HIS A 90 29.08 -2.53 -0.74
CA HIS A 90 28.70 -3.26 0.46
C HIS A 90 27.44 -2.64 1.09
N ASP A 91 26.36 -3.41 1.20
CA ASP A 91 25.12 -2.97 1.82
C ASP A 91 24.77 -3.82 3.06
N PRO A 92 25.22 -3.41 4.25
CA PRO A 92 25.00 -4.19 5.47
C PRO A 92 23.54 -4.23 5.91
N LEU A 93 22.71 -3.25 5.52
CA LEU A 93 21.29 -3.23 5.86
C LEU A 93 20.49 -4.22 5.03
N GLN A 94 20.94 -4.52 3.82
CA GLN A 94 20.42 -5.60 2.98
C GLN A 94 21.21 -6.91 3.14
N GLN A 95 22.32 -6.90 3.88
CA GLN A 95 23.22 -8.04 4.09
C GLN A 95 23.69 -8.64 2.76
N ALA A 96 24.07 -7.77 1.84
CA ALA A 96 24.45 -8.11 0.48
C ALA A 96 25.62 -7.26 -0.02
N ARG A 97 26.42 -7.85 -0.91
CA ARG A 97 27.31 -7.14 -1.82
C ARG A 97 26.58 -6.99 -3.15
N VAL A 98 26.69 -5.82 -3.75
CA VAL A 98 25.88 -5.44 -4.91
C VAL A 98 26.79 -4.86 -6.00
N THR A 99 26.52 -5.20 -7.26
CA THR A 99 27.09 -4.49 -8.40
C THR A 99 26.04 -4.26 -9.46
N PHE A 100 26.23 -3.20 -10.25
CA PHE A 100 25.38 -2.87 -11.40
C PHE A 100 26.17 -2.91 -12.70
N MET A 101 25.52 -3.35 -13.76
CA MET A 101 25.99 -3.27 -15.14
C MET A 101 24.85 -2.88 -16.06
N ARG A 102 25.13 -2.19 -17.17
CA ARG A 102 24.08 -1.69 -18.08
C ARG A 102 24.35 -2.09 -19.52
N CYS A 103 23.29 -2.53 -20.19
CA CYS A 103 23.28 -2.78 -21.62
C CYS A 103 22.79 -1.53 -22.37
N GLY A 104 23.46 -1.17 -23.46
CA GLY A 104 22.99 -0.13 -24.36
C GLY A 104 23.08 1.29 -23.79
N ARG A 105 21.94 2.00 -23.68
CA ARG A 105 21.91 3.42 -23.36
C ARG A 105 21.99 3.70 -21.85
N PRO A 106 22.42 4.91 -21.43
CA PRO A 106 22.54 5.27 -20.01
C PRO A 106 21.25 5.15 -19.20
N ASP A 107 20.08 5.27 -19.84
CA ASP A 107 18.73 5.18 -19.28
C ASP A 107 18.15 3.77 -19.30
N SER A 108 18.86 2.78 -19.86
CA SER A 108 18.46 1.38 -19.79
C SER A 108 18.42 0.87 -18.33
N PRO A 109 17.46 -0.01 -17.98
CA PRO A 109 17.49 -0.72 -16.70
C PRO A 109 18.82 -1.43 -16.49
N ALA A 110 19.35 -1.35 -15.27
CA ALA A 110 20.56 -2.08 -14.92
C ALA A 110 20.28 -3.56 -14.69
N MET A 111 21.28 -4.39 -14.94
CA MET A 111 21.38 -5.72 -14.34
C MET A 111 22.11 -5.55 -13.01
N GLU A 112 21.47 -5.97 -11.93
CA GLU A 112 22.03 -5.97 -10.59
C GLU A 112 22.44 -7.41 -10.23
N LEU A 113 23.68 -7.60 -9.77
CA LEU A 113 24.09 -8.84 -9.14
C LEU A 113 24.13 -8.65 -7.62
N LEU A 114 23.53 -9.59 -6.90
CA LEU A 114 23.45 -9.64 -5.45
C LEU A 114 24.19 -10.87 -4.93
N GLU A 115 25.26 -10.65 -4.18
CA GLU A 115 26.00 -11.70 -3.47
C GLU A 115 25.69 -11.62 -1.97
N PRO A 116 25.20 -12.69 -1.32
CA PRO A 116 25.00 -12.70 0.12
C PRO A 116 26.28 -12.33 0.87
N GLU A 117 26.18 -11.43 1.85
CA GLU A 117 27.34 -11.03 2.66
C GLU A 117 27.69 -12.10 3.69
N THR A 118 26.68 -12.75 4.26
CA THR A 118 26.84 -13.78 5.29
C THR A 118 25.79 -14.88 5.11
N GLU A 119 25.98 -16.02 5.77
CA GLU A 119 25.00 -17.12 5.79
C GLU A 119 23.63 -16.73 6.37
N LYS A 120 23.58 -15.64 7.14
CA LYS A 120 22.35 -15.09 7.73
C LYS A 120 21.57 -14.18 6.76
N SER A 121 22.16 -13.83 5.63
CA SER A 121 21.52 -12.98 4.62
C SER A 121 20.21 -13.61 4.14
N PRO A 122 19.14 -12.82 3.93
CA PRO A 122 17.88 -13.33 3.38
C PRO A 122 18.07 -13.97 1.99
N LEU A 123 19.09 -13.55 1.25
CA LEU A 123 19.43 -14.06 -0.07
C LEU A 123 20.03 -15.49 -0.02
N GLN A 124 20.61 -15.90 1.11
CA GLN A 124 21.29 -17.19 1.23
C GLN A 124 20.33 -18.36 0.95
N LYS A 125 19.08 -18.28 1.43
CA LYS A 125 18.05 -19.31 1.19
C LYS A 125 17.69 -19.46 -0.29
N PHE A 126 17.79 -18.38 -1.05
CA PHE A 126 17.55 -18.39 -2.49
C PHE A 126 18.79 -18.91 -3.24
N LEU A 127 19.98 -18.48 -2.82
CA LEU A 127 21.24 -18.94 -3.40
C LEU A 127 21.43 -20.46 -3.28
N VAL A 128 21.11 -21.06 -2.13
CA VAL A 128 21.20 -22.53 -1.92
C VAL A 128 20.32 -23.32 -2.90
N LYS A 129 19.29 -22.70 -3.48
CA LYS A 129 18.43 -23.31 -4.50
C LYS A 129 18.93 -23.08 -5.94
N GLY A 130 20.11 -22.48 -6.11
CA GLY A 130 20.74 -22.21 -7.40
C GLY A 130 20.88 -20.73 -7.76
N GLY A 131 20.28 -19.82 -6.99
CA GLY A 131 20.32 -18.38 -7.30
C GLY A 131 19.56 -18.04 -8.59
N GLY A 132 19.99 -16.97 -9.27
CA GLY A 132 19.40 -16.48 -10.51
C GLY A 132 18.46 -15.29 -10.32
N LEU A 133 17.53 -15.10 -11.26
CA LEU A 133 16.60 -13.98 -11.29
C LEU A 133 15.75 -13.94 -10.01
N HIS A 134 15.89 -12.87 -9.23
CA HIS A 134 15.31 -12.75 -7.89
C HIS A 134 14.16 -11.76 -7.84
N HIS A 135 14.33 -10.59 -8.45
CA HIS A 135 13.34 -9.51 -8.38
C HIS A 135 13.50 -8.52 -9.53
N ILE A 136 12.48 -7.68 -9.67
CA ILE A 136 12.51 -6.46 -10.48
C ILE A 136 12.30 -5.26 -9.57
N CYS A 137 12.98 -4.16 -9.86
CA CYS A 137 12.87 -2.93 -9.09
C CYS A 137 12.26 -1.80 -9.90
N TYR A 138 11.26 -1.13 -9.33
CA TYR A 138 10.69 0.09 -9.87
C TYR A 138 11.05 1.30 -9.03
N GLU A 139 11.52 2.33 -9.70
CA GLU A 139 11.73 3.65 -9.10
C GLU A 139 10.41 4.44 -9.10
N VAL A 140 9.99 4.88 -7.91
CA VAL A 140 8.72 5.55 -7.65
C VAL A 140 8.92 6.88 -6.93
N ALA A 141 8.00 7.82 -7.10
CA ALA A 141 8.10 9.13 -6.46
C ALA A 141 7.92 9.09 -4.92
N SER A 142 7.10 8.15 -4.41
CA SER A 142 6.84 8.00 -2.98
C SER A 142 6.63 6.54 -2.59
N LEU A 143 7.44 6.03 -1.67
CA LEU A 143 7.23 4.69 -1.09
C LEU A 143 5.99 4.66 -0.21
N TYR A 144 5.68 5.75 0.49
CA TYR A 144 4.48 5.81 1.33
C TYR A 144 3.23 5.53 0.49
N GLU A 145 3.05 6.30 -0.58
CA GLU A 145 1.92 6.12 -1.47
C GLU A 145 1.96 4.74 -2.12
N GLN A 146 3.11 4.34 -2.66
CA GLN A 146 3.24 3.06 -3.38
C GLN A 146 2.89 1.87 -2.49
N LEU A 147 3.38 1.84 -1.25
CA LEU A 147 3.10 0.76 -0.31
C LEU A 147 1.63 0.75 0.13
N GLU A 148 0.99 1.92 0.24
CA GLU A 148 -0.45 1.99 0.52
C GLU A 148 -1.28 1.39 -0.62
N TYR A 149 -0.91 1.69 -1.87
CA TYR A 149 -1.52 1.03 -3.02
C TYR A 149 -1.27 -0.47 -3.01
N CYS A 150 -0.02 -0.91 -2.78
CA CYS A 150 0.31 -2.33 -2.67
C CYS A 150 -0.59 -3.06 -1.65
N ARG A 151 -0.82 -2.46 -0.47
CA ARG A 151 -1.76 -3.00 0.53
C ARG A 151 -3.19 -3.07 0.00
N SER A 152 -3.66 -1.99 -0.63
CA SER A 152 -5.03 -1.91 -1.18
C SER A 152 -5.34 -3.00 -2.22
N VAL A 153 -4.33 -3.47 -2.97
CA VAL A 153 -4.46 -4.53 -3.97
C VAL A 153 -4.09 -5.93 -3.43
N GLY A 154 -3.86 -6.05 -2.12
CA GLY A 154 -3.61 -7.34 -1.45
C GLY A 154 -2.18 -7.85 -1.57
N SER A 155 -1.20 -6.97 -1.81
CA SER A 155 0.22 -7.31 -1.74
C SER A 155 0.72 -7.32 -0.30
N LEU A 156 1.75 -8.12 -0.02
CA LEU A 156 2.39 -8.24 1.28
C LEU A 156 3.67 -7.41 1.31
N ILE A 157 3.79 -6.49 2.25
CA ILE A 157 5.03 -5.75 2.48
C ILE A 157 6.00 -6.64 3.28
N VAL A 158 7.10 -7.03 2.64
CA VAL A 158 8.13 -7.92 3.21
C VAL A 158 9.07 -7.13 4.11
N LYS A 159 9.48 -5.95 3.67
CA LYS A 159 10.39 -5.07 4.41
C LYS A 159 9.93 -3.63 4.24
N GLN A 160 9.78 -2.91 5.36
CA GLN A 160 9.43 -1.49 5.36
C GLN A 160 10.56 -0.65 4.76
N PRO A 161 10.28 0.60 4.33
CA PRO A 161 11.28 1.50 3.77
C PRO A 161 12.52 1.62 4.65
N LEU A 162 13.69 1.36 4.08
CA LEU A 162 14.99 1.55 4.71
C LEU A 162 16.03 1.99 3.67
N PRO A 163 17.10 2.71 4.08
CA PRO A 163 18.13 3.14 3.16
C PRO A 163 18.90 1.97 2.58
N ALA A 164 19.39 2.14 1.36
CA ALA A 164 20.28 1.22 0.68
C ALA A 164 21.55 1.95 0.23
N ALA A 165 22.71 1.43 0.63
CA ALA A 165 24.01 1.97 0.26
C ALA A 165 24.23 1.92 -1.25
N ALA A 166 23.72 0.87 -1.90
CA ALA A 166 23.75 0.68 -3.35
C ALA A 166 23.10 1.85 -4.14
N PHE A 167 22.19 2.59 -3.52
CA PHE A 167 21.47 3.72 -4.12
C PHE A 167 21.79 5.05 -3.43
N GLY A 168 22.98 5.20 -2.85
CA GLY A 168 23.39 6.46 -2.22
C GLY A 168 22.55 6.84 -1.00
N GLY A 169 22.01 5.85 -0.28
CA GLY A 169 21.17 6.07 0.90
C GLY A 169 19.69 6.32 0.59
N ARG A 170 19.29 6.29 -0.68
CA ARG A 170 17.87 6.28 -1.08
C ARG A 170 17.16 5.09 -0.46
N ARG A 171 15.86 5.23 -0.23
CA ARG A 171 15.06 4.23 0.47
C ARG A 171 14.51 3.19 -0.49
N ILE A 172 14.51 1.94 -0.05
CA ILE A 172 13.89 0.80 -0.75
C ILE A 172 12.88 0.10 0.14
N ALA A 173 11.89 -0.55 -0.46
CA ALA A 173 10.94 -1.43 0.20
C ALA A 173 10.67 -2.67 -0.63
N TRP A 174 10.43 -3.80 0.06
CA TRP A 174 10.24 -5.10 -0.57
C TRP A 174 8.79 -5.55 -0.46
N VAL A 175 8.23 -6.04 -1.56
CA VAL A 175 6.82 -6.41 -1.65
C VAL A 175 6.67 -7.75 -2.38
N TYR A 176 5.90 -8.67 -1.80
CA TYR A 176 5.33 -9.77 -2.55
C TYR A 176 3.98 -9.35 -3.11
N THR A 177 3.83 -9.43 -4.43
CA THR A 177 2.51 -9.25 -5.06
C THR A 177 1.56 -10.35 -4.62
N LYS A 178 0.26 -10.17 -4.91
CA LYS A 178 -0.75 -11.22 -4.69
C LYS A 178 -0.40 -12.53 -5.43
N GLN A 179 0.32 -12.43 -6.55
CA GLN A 179 0.81 -13.56 -7.35
C GLN A 179 2.10 -14.18 -6.79
N ARG A 180 2.57 -13.73 -5.62
CA ARG A 180 3.82 -14.18 -4.97
C ARG A 180 5.07 -13.87 -5.78
N LEU A 181 5.04 -12.81 -6.57
CA LEU A 181 6.22 -12.28 -7.27
C LEU A 181 6.89 -11.22 -6.39
N LEU A 182 8.22 -11.27 -6.28
CA LEU A 182 8.98 -10.33 -5.48
C LEU A 182 9.28 -9.08 -6.31
N VAL A 183 8.91 -7.92 -5.77
CA VAL A 183 9.15 -6.61 -6.37
C VAL A 183 9.81 -5.73 -5.33
N GLU A 184 10.85 -5.02 -5.75
CA GLU A 184 11.44 -3.93 -4.99
C GLU A 184 10.89 -2.59 -5.49
N TYR A 185 10.66 -1.66 -4.58
CA TYR A 185 10.41 -0.28 -4.91
C TYR A 185 11.52 0.59 -4.34
N LEU A 186 12.04 1.48 -5.17
CA LEU A 186 13.07 2.46 -4.84
C LEU A 186 12.47 3.88 -4.91
N GLU A 187 12.66 4.69 -3.89
CA GLU A 187 12.15 6.06 -3.86
C GLU A 187 13.10 7.03 -4.57
N ARG A 188 12.58 7.90 -5.46
CA ARG A 188 13.32 8.99 -6.11
C ARG A 188 13.93 9.98 -5.12
#